data_AF-A0A1M4W6B6-F1
#
_entry.id   AF-A0A1M4W6B6-F1
#
_cell.length_a   1.000
_cell.length_b   1.000
_cell.length_c   1.000
_cell.angle_alpha   90.00
_cell.angle_beta   90.00
_cell.angle_gamma   90.00
#
_symmetry.space_group_name_H-M   'P 1'
#
loop_
_entity.id
_entity.type
_entity.pdbx_description
1 polymer ?
#
loop_
_entity_poly.entity_id
_entity_poly.type
_entity_poly.pdbx_seq_one_letter_code
_entity_poly.pdbx_strand_id
1 'polypeptide(L)'
;MKLDIYSYQADDITIEYDQERCIHAAECVKNLPSVFDPDKRPWIQPEHASPDQIKKVIHSCPTGALKYRDTEPLEGPEPRNAIIISPDGPVFLRGDIEVHNAEGETVLKDTRLALCRCGESRNKPLCDNSHRDIAFEAPASFDESKLKPSDAAKEKDQSKLVVKLMKNGPALIEGAYRVYSIAAQPAASTRNIALCRCGSSSGKPFCDGTHKEVGFEG
;
A
#
# COMPACT_ATOMS: atom_id res chain seq x y z
N MET A 1 -10.11 -7.91 7.27
CA MET A 1 -9.52 -6.58 7.56
C MET A 1 -10.40 -5.91 8.58
N LYS A 2 -9.82 -5.40 9.66
CA LYS A 2 -10.54 -4.60 10.64
C LYS A 2 -10.48 -3.14 10.21
N LEU A 3 -11.58 -2.40 10.36
CA LEU A 3 -11.65 -0.97 10.09
C LEU A 3 -11.88 -0.26 11.43
N ASP A 4 -11.07 0.74 11.73
CA ASP A 4 -11.25 1.63 12.89
C ASP A 4 -11.06 3.07 12.42
N ILE A 5 -12.15 3.66 11.91
CA ILE A 5 -12.13 4.93 11.17
C ILE A 5 -12.64 6.07 12.06
N TYR A 6 -11.81 7.08 12.22
CA TYR A 6 -12.12 8.33 12.91
C TYR A 6 -12.30 9.46 11.89
N SER A 7 -13.31 10.30 12.08
CA SER A 7 -13.62 11.42 11.18
C SER A 7 -13.45 12.76 11.88
N TYR A 8 -12.79 13.71 11.20
CA TYR A 8 -12.52 15.06 11.69
C TYR A 8 -12.97 16.06 10.63
N GLN A 9 -13.91 16.94 10.98
CA GLN A 9 -14.58 17.82 10.03
C GLN A 9 -14.19 19.29 10.26
N ALA A 10 -13.89 19.98 9.16
CA ALA A 10 -13.94 21.44 9.04
C ALA A 10 -14.95 21.84 7.94
N ASP A 11 -15.08 23.14 7.68
CA ASP A 11 -16.15 23.71 6.84
C ASP A 11 -16.23 23.10 5.43
N ASP A 12 -15.09 22.81 4.79
CA ASP A 12 -14.98 22.39 3.39
C ASP A 12 -14.22 21.06 3.19
N ILE A 13 -13.80 20.40 4.28
CA ILE A 13 -13.08 19.13 4.23
C ILE A 13 -13.37 18.27 5.46
N THR A 14 -13.56 16.97 5.22
CA THR A 14 -13.56 15.94 6.26
C THR A 14 -12.33 15.06 6.09
N ILE A 15 -11.51 14.92 7.12
CA ILE A 15 -10.38 13.99 7.17
C ILE A 15 -10.85 12.69 7.80
N GLU A 16 -10.59 11.56 7.14
CA GLU A 16 -10.81 10.22 7.66
C GLU A 16 -9.48 9.56 7.99
N TYR A 17 -9.41 8.94 9.16
CA TYR A 17 -8.23 8.26 9.67
C TYR A 17 -8.56 6.81 10.06
N ASP A 18 -8.05 5.85 9.29
CA ASP A 18 -8.11 4.42 9.59
C ASP A 18 -6.89 4.00 10.43
N GLN A 19 -7.11 3.80 11.72
CA GLN A 19 -6.05 3.45 12.67
C GLN A 19 -5.42 2.09 12.36
N GLU A 20 -6.21 1.11 11.90
CA GLU A 20 -5.75 -0.26 11.62
C GLU A 20 -4.81 -0.34 10.40
N ARG A 21 -4.78 0.72 9.58
CA ARG A 21 -3.89 0.86 8.41
C ARG A 21 -2.70 1.76 8.65
N CYS A 22 -2.66 2.48 9.76
CA CYS A 22 -1.60 3.44 10.04
C CYS A 22 -0.34 2.73 10.51
N ILE A 23 0.68 2.66 9.66
CA ILE A 23 2.00 2.12 10.04
C ILE A 23 2.93 3.18 10.64
N HIS A 24 2.42 4.36 11.00
CA HIS A 24 3.19 5.45 11.59
C HIS A 24 4.41 5.86 10.74
N ALA A 25 4.21 6.01 9.41
CA ALA A 25 5.24 6.52 8.49
C ALA A 25 5.66 7.98 8.80
N ALA A 26 4.89 8.67 9.63
CA ALA A 26 5.10 10.05 10.09
C ALA A 26 5.02 11.11 8.99
N GLU A 27 4.54 10.77 7.79
CA GLU A 27 4.35 11.72 6.69
C GLU A 27 3.41 12.87 7.08
N CYS A 28 2.32 12.60 7.78
CA CYS A 28 1.36 13.63 8.19
C CYS A 28 1.94 14.62 9.19
N VAL A 29 2.51 14.12 10.30
CA VAL A 29 3.05 14.94 11.39
C VAL A 29 4.31 15.72 10.96
N LYS A 30 5.12 15.19 10.04
CA LYS A 30 6.31 15.88 9.52
C LYS A 30 5.95 17.00 8.54
N ASN A 31 4.95 16.78 7.68
CA ASN A 31 4.66 17.69 6.58
C ASN A 31 3.57 18.73 6.92
N LEU A 32 2.73 18.51 7.93
CA LEU A 32 1.70 19.48 8.36
C LEU A 32 1.39 19.36 9.87
N PRO A 33 2.35 19.67 10.76
CA PRO A 33 2.18 19.56 12.21
C PRO A 33 1.12 20.51 12.80
N SER A 34 0.71 21.55 12.07
CA SER A 34 -0.39 22.42 12.50
C SER A 34 -1.74 21.68 12.53
N VAL A 35 -1.92 20.70 11.66
CA VAL A 35 -3.12 19.86 11.55
C VAL A 35 -2.95 18.53 12.27
N PHE A 36 -1.81 17.85 12.07
CA PHE A 36 -1.54 16.51 12.61
C PHE A 36 -0.56 16.57 13.79
N ASP A 37 -1.08 16.50 15.01
CA ASP A 37 -0.31 16.68 16.24
C ASP A 37 -0.63 15.56 17.25
N PRO A 38 0.28 14.57 17.43
CA PRO A 38 0.05 13.42 18.31
C PRO A 38 -0.06 13.79 19.80
N ASP A 39 0.37 14.99 20.19
CA ASP A 39 0.31 15.47 21.58
C ASP A 39 -1.03 16.12 21.92
N LYS A 40 -1.90 16.37 20.92
CA LYS A 40 -3.20 16.99 21.08
C LYS A 40 -4.37 16.00 21.04
N ARG A 41 -5.52 16.44 21.58
CA ARG A 41 -6.80 15.71 21.54
C ARG A 41 -7.91 16.70 21.18
N PRO A 42 -8.53 16.62 19.98
CA PRO A 42 -8.21 15.69 18.89
C PRO A 42 -6.80 15.90 18.33
N TRP A 43 -6.17 14.82 17.84
CA TRP A 43 -4.83 14.87 17.25
C TRP A 43 -4.82 15.39 15.80
N ILE A 44 -6.00 15.40 15.17
CA ILE A 44 -6.25 15.99 13.85
C ILE A 44 -7.12 17.23 14.05
N GLN A 45 -6.63 18.39 13.60
CA GLN A 45 -7.32 19.70 13.64
C GLN A 45 -7.42 20.25 12.21
N PRO A 46 -8.42 19.84 11.42
CA PRO A 46 -8.53 20.24 10.01
C PRO A 46 -8.66 21.76 9.81
N GLU A 47 -9.12 22.50 10.81
CA GLU A 47 -9.29 23.96 10.80
C GLU A 47 -7.97 24.76 10.73
N HIS A 48 -6.81 24.10 10.91
CA HIS A 48 -5.51 24.77 10.98
C HIS A 48 -4.73 24.85 9.65
N ALA A 49 -5.34 24.45 8.53
CA ALA A 49 -4.75 24.59 7.21
C ALA A 49 -5.83 24.65 6.12
N SER A 50 -5.46 25.08 4.91
CA SER A 50 -6.40 25.00 3.79
C SER A 50 -6.63 23.55 3.34
N PRO A 51 -7.78 23.23 2.71
CA PRO A 51 -8.01 21.91 2.13
C PRO A 51 -6.89 21.45 1.21
N ASP A 52 -6.33 22.34 0.39
CA ASP A 52 -5.26 21.98 -0.55
C ASP A 52 -3.98 21.54 0.18
N GLN A 53 -3.62 22.20 1.28
CA GLN A 53 -2.48 21.79 2.11
C GLN A 53 -2.74 20.43 2.76
N ILE A 54 -3.96 20.21 3.26
CA ILE A 54 -4.37 18.94 3.87
C ILE A 54 -4.33 17.81 2.85
N LYS A 55 -4.98 17.98 1.68
CA LYS A 55 -5.01 16.99 0.59
C LYS A 55 -3.59 16.60 0.16
N LYS A 56 -2.71 17.59 -0.04
CA LYS A 56 -1.30 17.36 -0.39
C LYS A 56 -0.58 16.46 0.61
N VAL A 57 -0.80 16.66 1.91
CA VAL A 57 -0.19 15.84 2.97
C VAL A 57 -0.86 14.48 3.10
N ILE A 58 -2.18 14.39 2.88
CA ILE A 58 -2.88 13.10 2.85
C ILE A 58 -2.37 12.22 1.68
N HIS A 59 -2.11 12.79 0.50
CA HIS A 59 -1.53 12.06 -0.63
C HIS A 59 -0.14 11.45 -0.33
N SER A 60 0.62 12.00 0.62
CA SER A 60 1.90 11.41 1.02
C SER A 60 1.75 10.20 1.95
N CYS A 61 0.59 10.01 2.60
CA CYS A 61 0.29 8.83 3.42
C CYS A 61 0.43 7.53 2.59
N PRO A 62 1.43 6.68 2.85
CA PRO A 62 1.77 5.58 1.94
C PRO A 62 0.80 4.39 2.02
N THR A 63 -0.04 4.33 3.06
CA THR A 63 -0.91 3.17 3.33
C THR A 63 -2.37 3.41 2.99
N GLY A 64 -2.76 4.64 2.65
CA GLY A 64 -4.16 5.05 2.54
C GLY A 64 -4.89 5.11 3.89
N ALA A 65 -4.16 5.14 5.01
CA ALA A 65 -4.75 5.30 6.34
C ALA A 65 -5.37 6.68 6.56
N LEU A 66 -4.87 7.71 5.87
CA LEU A 66 -5.51 9.01 5.79
C LEU A 66 -6.20 9.15 4.44
N LYS A 67 -7.44 9.63 4.48
CA LYS A 67 -8.26 10.00 3.32
C LYS A 67 -9.00 11.30 3.63
N TYR A 68 -9.60 11.89 2.60
CA TYR A 68 -10.46 13.05 2.76
C TYR A 68 -11.74 12.92 1.95
N ARG A 69 -12.77 13.64 2.38
CA ARG A 69 -14.00 13.93 1.64
C ARG A 69 -14.16 15.44 1.55
N ASP A 70 -14.33 15.96 0.34
CA ASP A 70 -14.65 17.35 0.03
C ASP A 70 -15.94 17.42 -0.82
N THR A 71 -16.27 18.59 -1.38
CA THR A 71 -17.28 18.69 -2.45
C THR A 71 -16.78 17.89 -3.64
N GLU A 72 -17.47 16.77 -3.95
CA GLU A 72 -17.05 15.73 -4.90
C GLU A 72 -16.11 16.13 -6.05
N PRO A 73 -15.10 15.29 -6.39
CA PRO A 73 -15.04 13.86 -6.07
C PRO A 73 -13.99 13.46 -5.02
N LEU A 74 -14.22 12.27 -4.44
CA LEU A 74 -13.24 11.49 -3.67
C LEU A 74 -11.87 11.46 -4.35
N GLU A 75 -10.82 11.34 -3.54
CA GLU A 75 -9.44 11.15 -4.00
C GLU A 75 -9.32 10.19 -5.20
N GLY A 76 -8.93 10.74 -6.35
CA GLY A 76 -8.72 9.99 -7.58
C GLY A 76 -7.40 9.21 -7.59
N PRO A 77 -7.32 8.11 -8.36
CA PRO A 77 -6.08 7.36 -8.50
C PRO A 77 -5.03 8.14 -9.30
N GLU A 78 -3.76 7.89 -8.97
CA GLU A 78 -2.64 8.36 -9.79
C GLU A 78 -2.72 7.76 -11.21
N PRO A 79 -2.26 8.48 -12.26
CA PRO A 79 -2.33 7.98 -13.63
C PRO A 79 -1.58 6.66 -13.87
N ARG A 80 -0.62 6.32 -13.00
CA ARG A 80 0.22 5.13 -13.16
C ARG A 80 0.28 4.33 -11.87
N ASN A 81 0.09 3.02 -12.00
CA ASN A 81 0.26 2.12 -10.87
C ASN A 81 1.75 1.98 -10.53
N ALA A 82 2.07 2.08 -9.25
CA ALA A 82 3.42 1.89 -8.72
C ALA A 82 3.44 0.77 -7.67
N ILE A 83 4.45 -0.08 -7.76
CA ILE A 83 4.81 -1.07 -6.75
C ILE A 83 6.15 -0.62 -6.18
N ILE A 84 6.20 -0.29 -4.90
CA ILE A 84 7.41 0.23 -4.25
C ILE A 84 7.86 -0.80 -3.21
N ILE A 85 9.07 -1.31 -3.38
CA ILE A 85 9.65 -2.32 -2.49
C ILE A 85 10.51 -1.60 -1.45
N SER A 86 10.11 -1.68 -0.17
CA SER A 86 10.92 -1.18 0.94
C SER A 86 11.94 -2.23 1.38
N PRO A 87 13.16 -1.86 1.77
CA PRO A 87 14.02 -2.72 2.59
C PRO A 87 13.27 -3.10 3.87
N ASP A 88 13.40 -4.37 4.30
CA ASP A 88 12.95 -4.90 5.60
C ASP A 88 11.47 -4.63 5.95
N GLY A 89 10.70 -4.19 4.96
CA GLY A 89 9.38 -3.62 5.17
C GLY A 89 8.35 -4.16 4.18
N PRO A 90 7.19 -3.50 4.11
CA PRO A 90 6.11 -3.90 3.23
C PRO A 90 6.41 -3.62 1.75
N VAL A 91 5.51 -4.11 0.89
CA VAL A 91 5.40 -3.63 -0.49
C VAL A 91 4.28 -2.59 -0.53
N PHE A 92 4.61 -1.36 -0.94
CA PHE A 92 3.61 -0.32 -1.12
C PHE A 92 3.04 -0.36 -2.53
N LEU A 93 1.74 -0.22 -2.66
CA LEU A 93 1.04 -0.06 -3.92
C LEU A 93 0.45 1.35 -3.99
N ARG A 94 0.54 1.99 -5.17
CA ARG A 94 -0.18 3.22 -5.51
C ARG A 94 -0.85 3.04 -6.87
N GLY A 95 -2.05 3.58 -7.10
CA GLY A 95 -2.76 3.45 -8.38
C GLY A 95 -4.27 3.31 -8.23
N ASP A 96 -4.99 2.78 -9.22
CA ASP A 96 -6.41 2.38 -9.08
C ASP A 96 -6.47 0.92 -8.61
N ILE A 97 -6.45 0.70 -7.29
CA ILE A 97 -6.24 -0.62 -6.70
C ILE A 97 -7.57 -1.30 -6.36
N GLU A 98 -7.73 -2.54 -6.81
CA GLU A 98 -8.79 -3.44 -6.33
C GLU A 98 -8.19 -4.71 -5.74
N VAL A 99 -8.55 -5.03 -4.50
CA VAL A 99 -8.12 -6.27 -3.84
C VAL A 99 -9.26 -7.28 -3.89
N HIS A 100 -8.97 -8.47 -4.43
CA HIS A 100 -9.90 -9.58 -4.51
C HIS A 100 -9.50 -10.70 -3.54
N ASN A 101 -10.47 -11.31 -2.86
CA ASN A 101 -10.23 -12.51 -2.05
C ASN A 101 -10.04 -13.77 -2.94
N ALA A 102 -9.89 -14.94 -2.31
CA ALA A 102 -9.66 -16.20 -3.02
C ALA A 102 -10.89 -16.65 -3.83
N GLU A 103 -12.07 -16.19 -3.43
CA GLU A 103 -13.37 -16.41 -4.08
C GLU A 103 -13.62 -15.46 -5.26
N GLY A 104 -12.75 -14.44 -5.44
CA GLY A 104 -12.84 -13.45 -6.51
C GLY A 104 -13.69 -12.21 -6.18
N GLU A 105 -14.17 -12.09 -4.94
CA GLU A 105 -14.94 -10.94 -4.48
C GLU A 105 -14.02 -9.75 -4.22
N THR A 106 -14.44 -8.55 -4.61
CA THR A 106 -13.71 -7.31 -4.28
C THR A 106 -13.92 -6.95 -2.81
N VAL A 107 -12.83 -7.00 -2.03
CA VAL A 107 -12.86 -6.75 -0.58
C VAL A 107 -12.28 -5.38 -0.20
N LEU A 108 -11.55 -4.72 -1.10
CA LEU A 108 -11.01 -3.38 -0.89
C LEU A 108 -10.84 -2.65 -2.23
N LYS A 109 -11.18 -1.37 -2.26
CA LYS A 109 -10.81 -0.43 -3.32
C LYS A 109 -10.04 0.72 -2.72
N ASP A 110 -8.91 1.07 -3.30
CA ASP A 110 -8.06 2.12 -2.75
C ASP A 110 -7.13 2.75 -3.79
N THR A 111 -6.52 3.88 -3.41
CA THR A 111 -5.46 4.51 -4.19
C THR A 111 -4.07 4.18 -3.66
N ARG A 112 -3.97 3.77 -2.40
CA ARG A 112 -2.71 3.44 -1.71
C ARG A 112 -2.86 2.28 -0.74
N LEU A 113 -1.86 1.42 -0.69
CA LEU A 113 -1.87 0.22 0.15
C LEU A 113 -0.45 -0.15 0.61
N ALA A 114 -0.32 -0.69 1.82
CA ALA A 114 0.89 -1.39 2.23
C ALA A 114 0.59 -2.88 2.43
N LEU A 115 1.09 -3.73 1.54
CA LEU A 115 0.97 -5.18 1.65
C LEU A 115 2.04 -5.76 2.58
N CYS A 116 1.63 -6.67 3.45
CA CYS A 116 2.54 -7.44 4.29
C CYS A 116 3.46 -8.30 3.42
N ARG A 117 4.78 -8.14 3.63
CA ARG A 117 5.83 -8.94 2.99
C ARG A 117 6.45 -9.96 3.94
N CYS A 118 6.32 -9.76 5.26
CA CYS A 118 7.02 -10.54 6.29
C CYS A 118 6.29 -11.80 6.76
N GLY A 119 5.00 -11.98 6.46
CA GLY A 119 4.22 -13.13 6.93
C GLY A 119 3.54 -12.95 8.29
N GLU A 120 3.98 -12.00 9.12
CA GLU A 120 3.57 -11.92 10.54
C GLU A 120 2.51 -10.85 10.85
N SER A 121 1.96 -10.18 9.84
CA SER A 121 0.89 -9.20 10.10
C SER A 121 -0.34 -9.87 10.71
N ARG A 122 -0.96 -9.21 11.69
CA ARG A 122 -2.25 -9.58 12.27
C ARG A 122 -3.42 -8.93 11.53
N ASN A 123 -3.15 -7.98 10.65
CA ASN A 123 -4.13 -7.33 9.77
C ASN A 123 -3.95 -7.73 8.30
N LYS A 124 -3.60 -9.00 8.03
CA LYS A 124 -3.40 -9.51 6.66
C LYS A 124 -4.62 -9.18 5.76
N PRO A 125 -4.38 -8.82 4.48
CA PRO A 125 -3.09 -8.81 3.78
C PRO A 125 -2.24 -7.55 4.04
N LEU A 126 -2.71 -6.62 4.87
CA LEU A 126 -2.09 -5.31 5.08
C LEU A 126 -0.92 -5.41 6.06
N CYS A 127 0.02 -4.50 5.95
CA CYS A 127 1.11 -4.36 6.92
C CYS A 127 0.62 -3.63 8.18
N ASP A 128 0.99 -4.14 9.35
CA ASP A 128 0.67 -3.62 10.69
C ASP A 128 1.93 -3.34 11.54
N ASN A 129 3.10 -3.25 10.88
CA ASN A 129 4.43 -3.16 11.51
C ASN A 129 4.98 -4.42 12.20
N SER A 130 4.32 -5.59 12.20
CA SER A 130 4.90 -6.81 12.79
C SER A 130 6.30 -7.18 12.25
N HIS A 131 6.66 -6.72 11.04
CA HIS A 131 8.01 -6.88 10.47
C HIS A 131 9.12 -6.29 11.36
N ARG A 132 8.82 -5.27 12.17
CA ARG A 132 9.78 -4.68 13.11
C ARG A 132 9.98 -5.58 14.33
N ASP A 133 8.89 -6.14 14.84
CA ASP A 133 8.89 -6.99 16.04
C ASP A 133 9.67 -8.28 15.84
N ILE A 134 9.63 -8.82 14.60
CA ILE A 134 10.37 -10.03 14.24
C ILE A 134 11.70 -9.76 13.53
N ALA A 135 12.16 -8.50 13.52
CA ALA A 135 13.38 -8.07 12.83
C ALA A 135 13.48 -8.66 11.40
N PHE A 136 12.41 -8.50 10.62
CA PHE A 136 12.32 -9.07 9.28
C PHE A 136 13.40 -8.50 8.36
N GLU A 137 14.27 -9.38 7.86
CA GLU A 137 15.30 -9.00 6.90
C GLU A 137 14.91 -9.42 5.48
N ALA A 138 14.82 -8.44 4.59
CA ALA A 138 14.62 -8.69 3.17
C ALA A 138 15.07 -7.50 2.34
N PRO A 139 15.95 -7.71 1.34
CA PRO A 139 16.46 -6.63 0.52
C PRO A 139 15.33 -5.97 -0.28
N ALA A 140 15.57 -4.73 -0.72
CA ALA A 140 14.70 -4.08 -1.69
C ALA A 140 14.98 -4.52 -3.14
N SER A 141 16.06 -5.27 -3.38
CA SER A 141 16.38 -5.82 -4.69
C SER A 141 15.33 -6.83 -5.14
N PHE A 142 15.20 -6.99 -6.45
CA PHE A 142 14.29 -7.97 -7.04
C PHE A 142 14.87 -8.52 -8.34
N ASP A 143 14.49 -9.74 -8.69
CA ASP A 143 14.85 -10.35 -9.97
C ASP A 143 14.02 -9.71 -11.11
N GLU A 144 14.61 -8.76 -11.83
CA GLU A 144 13.97 -8.05 -12.94
C GLU A 144 13.50 -8.99 -14.06
N SER A 145 14.14 -10.15 -14.23
CA SER A 145 13.73 -11.14 -15.24
C SER A 145 12.30 -11.65 -15.01
N LYS A 146 11.79 -11.59 -13.77
CA LYS A 146 10.41 -11.93 -13.42
C LYS A 146 9.40 -10.94 -13.99
N LEU A 147 9.80 -9.68 -14.19
CA LEU A 147 8.93 -8.62 -14.68
C LEU A 147 8.76 -8.69 -16.20
N LYS A 148 9.76 -9.16 -16.95
CA LYS A 148 9.80 -9.05 -18.43
C LYS A 148 9.40 -7.64 -18.89
N PRO A 149 10.24 -6.62 -18.65
CA PRO A 149 9.88 -5.23 -18.90
C PRO A 149 9.39 -4.99 -20.33
N SER A 150 8.43 -4.08 -20.51
CA SER A 150 7.89 -3.74 -21.83
C SER A 150 7.64 -2.26 -22.00
N ASP A 151 7.86 -1.74 -23.22
CA ASP A 151 7.53 -0.36 -23.57
C ASP A 151 6.02 -0.12 -23.60
N ALA A 152 5.24 -1.14 -23.96
CA ALA A 152 3.77 -1.10 -23.90
C ALA A 152 3.25 -0.84 -22.46
N ALA A 153 3.99 -1.21 -21.42
CA ALA A 153 3.64 -0.89 -20.03
C ALA A 153 3.83 0.60 -19.70
N LYS A 154 4.68 1.33 -20.45
CA LYS A 154 4.99 2.75 -20.22
C LYS A 154 3.89 3.68 -20.71
N GLU A 155 3.03 3.21 -21.61
CA GLU A 155 1.97 3.99 -22.26
C GLU A 155 0.55 3.68 -21.75
N LYS A 156 0.41 2.65 -20.89
CA LYS A 156 -0.88 2.16 -20.40
C LYS A 156 -1.29 2.85 -19.09
N ASP A 157 -1.48 4.17 -19.18
CA ASP A 157 -1.94 4.99 -18.06
C ASP A 157 -3.41 4.65 -17.72
N GLN A 158 -3.78 4.78 -16.44
CA GLN A 158 -5.12 4.60 -15.89
C GLN A 158 -5.71 3.16 -15.94
N SER A 159 -4.87 2.12 -16.07
CA SER A 159 -5.35 0.73 -15.88
C SER A 159 -5.54 0.39 -14.41
N LYS A 160 -6.55 -0.40 -14.06
CA LYS A 160 -6.71 -0.98 -12.72
C LYS A 160 -5.51 -1.85 -12.33
N LEU A 161 -5.06 -1.74 -11.08
CA LEU A 161 -4.13 -2.66 -10.43
C LEU A 161 -4.92 -3.66 -9.58
N VAL A 162 -5.09 -4.87 -10.10
CA VAL A 162 -5.83 -5.92 -9.40
C VAL A 162 -4.87 -6.74 -8.54
N VAL A 163 -5.20 -6.89 -7.25
CA VAL A 163 -4.47 -7.68 -6.27
C VAL A 163 -5.33 -8.88 -5.87
N LYS A 164 -5.08 -10.06 -6.41
CA LYS A 164 -5.81 -11.29 -6.05
C LYS A 164 -5.10 -12.03 -4.93
N LEU A 165 -5.75 -12.17 -3.79
CA LEU A 165 -5.24 -12.89 -2.65
C LEU A 165 -5.49 -14.39 -2.82
N MET A 166 -4.42 -15.17 -3.00
CA MET A 166 -4.55 -16.62 -2.98
C MET A 166 -4.64 -17.10 -1.53
N LYS A 167 -5.57 -18.02 -1.25
CA LYS A 167 -5.68 -18.70 0.04
C LYS A 167 -4.37 -19.39 0.36
N ASN A 168 -3.80 -19.11 1.54
CA ASN A 168 -2.54 -19.69 2.00
C ASN A 168 -1.38 -19.47 1.01
N GLY A 169 -1.44 -18.41 0.21
CA GLY A 169 -0.58 -18.23 -0.95
C GLY A 169 -0.19 -16.78 -1.22
N PRO A 170 0.41 -16.50 -2.39
CA PRO A 170 0.87 -15.17 -2.76
C PRO A 170 -0.27 -14.20 -3.05
N ALA A 171 0.07 -12.92 -3.19
CA ALA A 171 -0.79 -11.94 -3.86
C ALA A 171 -0.44 -11.90 -5.35
N LEU A 172 -1.39 -12.19 -6.23
CA LEU A 172 -1.20 -12.04 -7.67
C LEU A 172 -1.54 -10.60 -8.06
N ILE A 173 -0.60 -9.93 -8.74
CA ILE A 173 -0.76 -8.57 -9.24
C ILE A 173 -1.01 -8.63 -10.74
N GLU A 174 -2.10 -8.02 -11.18
CA GLU A 174 -2.49 -7.88 -12.58
C GLU A 174 -2.71 -6.40 -12.92
N GLY A 175 -2.40 -6.02 -14.15
CA GLY A 175 -2.47 -4.62 -14.62
C GLY A 175 -1.13 -4.13 -15.17
N ALA A 176 -1.10 -2.89 -15.66
CA ALA A 176 0.15 -2.22 -15.99
C ALA A 176 0.68 -1.51 -14.75
N TYR A 177 1.97 -1.69 -14.44
CA TYR A 177 2.59 -1.09 -13.26
C TYR A 177 4.07 -0.79 -13.49
N ARG A 178 4.62 0.06 -12.61
CA ARG A 178 6.06 0.28 -12.50
C ARG A 178 6.56 -0.10 -11.12
N VAL A 179 7.62 -0.90 -11.08
CA VAL A 179 8.30 -1.28 -9.85
C VAL A 179 9.40 -0.27 -9.54
N TYR A 180 9.43 0.20 -8.29
CA TYR A 180 10.43 1.09 -7.73
C TYR A 180 11.13 0.42 -6.56
N SER A 181 12.44 0.60 -6.47
CA SER A 181 13.29 0.11 -5.40
C SER A 181 14.49 1.02 -5.26
N ILE A 182 15.06 1.10 -4.05
CA ILE A 182 16.34 1.78 -3.83
C ILE A 182 17.53 0.95 -4.33
N ALA A 183 17.32 -0.35 -4.60
CA ALA A 183 18.37 -1.30 -4.96
C ALA A 183 18.38 -1.67 -6.46
N ALA A 184 17.47 -1.11 -7.26
CA ALA A 184 17.35 -1.41 -8.68
C ALA A 184 16.77 -0.22 -9.45
N GLN A 185 17.02 -0.18 -10.76
CA GLN A 185 16.41 0.82 -11.64
C GLN A 185 14.89 0.59 -11.75
N PRO A 186 14.07 1.64 -11.89
CA PRO A 186 12.63 1.47 -12.04
C PRO A 186 12.25 0.70 -13.31
N ALA A 187 11.48 -0.39 -13.16
CA ALA A 187 11.10 -1.28 -14.26
C ALA A 187 9.59 -1.30 -14.47
N ALA A 188 9.13 -1.13 -15.72
CA ALA A 188 7.70 -1.13 -16.08
C ALA A 188 7.29 -2.47 -16.68
N SER A 189 6.12 -3.00 -16.32
CA SER A 189 5.61 -4.27 -16.84
C SER A 189 4.08 -4.34 -16.86
N THR A 190 3.54 -5.19 -17.73
CA THR A 190 2.14 -5.65 -17.74
C THR A 190 2.02 -7.14 -17.40
N ARG A 191 3.11 -7.80 -17.03
CA ARG A 191 3.14 -9.22 -16.72
C ARG A 191 2.51 -9.46 -15.36
N ASN A 192 1.64 -10.46 -15.27
CA ASN A 192 1.13 -10.88 -13.97
C ASN A 192 2.28 -11.43 -13.12
N ILE A 193 2.41 -10.93 -11.89
CA ILE A 193 3.45 -11.35 -10.94
C ILE A 193 2.80 -11.86 -9.65
N ALA A 194 3.51 -12.72 -8.94
CA ALA A 194 3.11 -13.21 -7.63
C ALA A 194 4.03 -12.60 -6.58
N LEU A 195 3.50 -11.77 -5.68
CA LEU A 195 4.22 -11.23 -4.53
C LEU A 195 4.16 -12.20 -3.35
N CYS A 196 5.30 -12.42 -2.70
CA CYS A 196 5.39 -13.24 -1.49
C CYS A 196 4.60 -12.59 -0.35
N ARG A 197 3.77 -13.39 0.32
CA ARG A 197 3.04 -13.01 1.54
C ARG A 197 3.50 -13.76 2.79
N CYS A 198 4.24 -14.85 2.63
CA CYS A 198 4.65 -15.73 3.75
C CYS A 198 5.97 -15.33 4.41
N GLY A 199 6.67 -14.29 3.92
CA GLY A 199 7.98 -13.88 4.46
C GLY A 199 9.14 -14.84 4.19
N SER A 200 8.90 -16.04 3.67
CA SER A 200 9.91 -17.11 3.62
C SER A 200 10.52 -17.34 2.24
N SER A 201 10.05 -16.66 1.19
CA SER A 201 10.65 -16.82 -0.15
C SER A 201 12.13 -16.47 -0.16
N SER A 202 12.94 -17.22 -0.89
CA SER A 202 14.34 -16.86 -1.19
C SER A 202 14.45 -15.82 -2.33
N GLY A 203 13.44 -15.76 -3.20
CA GLY A 203 13.34 -14.83 -4.34
C GLY A 203 12.51 -13.57 -4.07
N LYS A 204 12.51 -13.05 -2.83
CA LYS A 204 11.75 -11.84 -2.46
C LYS A 204 12.02 -10.67 -3.42
N PRO A 205 11.02 -9.82 -3.69
CA PRO A 205 9.66 -9.82 -3.13
C PRO A 205 8.71 -10.82 -3.81
N PHE A 206 9.17 -11.59 -4.80
CA PHE A 206 8.33 -12.50 -5.55
C PHE A 206 8.12 -13.82 -4.81
N CYS A 207 7.04 -14.51 -5.15
CA CYS A 207 6.77 -15.84 -4.65
C CYS A 207 7.54 -16.90 -5.46
N ASP A 208 8.14 -17.86 -4.77
CA ASP A 208 8.84 -19.04 -5.31
C ASP A 208 8.15 -20.36 -4.96
N GLY A 209 7.04 -20.32 -4.21
CA GLY A 209 6.30 -21.50 -3.79
C GLY A 209 6.52 -21.92 -2.34
N THR A 210 7.50 -21.34 -1.63
CA THR A 210 7.87 -21.70 -0.25
C THR A 210 6.70 -21.60 0.75
N HIS A 211 5.66 -20.81 0.46
CA HIS A 211 4.44 -20.74 1.28
C HIS A 211 3.79 -22.12 1.56
N LYS A 212 3.92 -23.08 0.64
CA LYS A 212 3.42 -24.45 0.83
C LYS A 212 4.23 -25.24 1.86
N GLU A 213 5.54 -25.03 1.85
CA GLU A 213 6.49 -25.76 2.71
C GLU A 213 6.44 -25.25 4.15
N VAL A 214 6.31 -23.93 4.32
CA VAL A 214 6.22 -23.31 5.66
C VAL A 214 4.80 -23.30 6.24
N GLY A 215 3.83 -23.91 5.54
CA GLY A 215 2.44 -23.99 6.00
C GLY A 215 1.80 -22.61 6.20
N PHE A 216 2.05 -21.66 5.29
CA PHE A 216 1.55 -20.29 5.44
C PHE A 216 0.02 -20.26 5.49
N GLU A 217 -0.53 -19.60 6.51
CA GLU A 217 -1.97 -19.36 6.66
C GLU A 217 -2.27 -17.86 6.50
N GLY A 218 -3.08 -17.52 5.50
CA GLY A 218 -3.42 -16.13 5.19
C GLY A 218 -4.32 -15.94 3.99
#